data_AF-A0AAU6YJF7-F1
#
_entry.id   AF-A0AAU6YJF7-F1
#
_cell.length_a   1.000
_cell.length_b   1.000
_cell.length_c   1.000
_cell.angle_alpha   90.00
_cell.angle_beta   90.00
_cell.angle_gamma   90.00
#
_symmetry.space_group_name_H-M   'P 1'
#
loop_
_entity.id
_entity.type
_entity.pdbx_description
1 polymer ?
#
loop_
_entity_poly.entity_id
_entity_poly.type
_entity_poly.pdbx_seq_one_letter_code
_entity_poly.pdbx_strand_id
1 'polypeptide(L)'
;MLFNTLQFMLLTACTLLITLNLRRISQAAPKFFLIAASIGFYGLWNPQDIPVLLLSLAGNYLLAGVLCRADGRRRLLWLIIGVLANLSLLAWFKVAHTWLSLLALEFPQIPVPPARALPLGISFFTFQQIAYLVSLSKGGERIRPPDYAFVISFFPHLIAGPLVRHRDMLRQLRLPSTFRFRAANLFAGVSLFIIGLGKKVLIADPLGLYSTTLFRASDGGLTLDMLSAWIAATAGFLNFYFDFSGYSDMACGLALIVGIRLPLNFYSPFKSVSMDDFWNRWNITVTQFIREHVFRPLAGRRLVIRRHLAALAVTMILAGMWHGASLTFLVWGALHGVIVTAQHARRLIWRRRATRHLNRARQLLGWGQTQLLLIILGCVFMSHTLDGAWNMIEGMAGFNGLGKPQILPSILPAPLMMLIDLLTGISAREWSAGWGSTFEAMTLILLAWVISACAPNSIQLLGRYRPVQDSTNLLHAGQVPKLPGVEWRGQQVAAPGGFWTLGMAFVFTLCVLRILSNAASPFNYYNY
;
A
#
# COMPACT_ATOMS: atom_id res chain seq x y z
N MET A 1 -2.03 -14.02 -7.52
CA MET A 1 -2.14 -14.78 -6.25
C MET A 1 -1.74 -13.91 -5.07
N LEU A 2 -2.32 -14.13 -3.89
CA LEU A 2 -1.97 -13.39 -2.67
C LEU A 2 -0.67 -13.92 -2.04
N PHE A 3 0.13 -13.02 -1.47
CA PHE A 3 1.45 -13.34 -0.92
C PHE A 3 1.38 -14.18 0.37
N ASN A 4 0.27 -14.08 1.11
CA ASN A 4 -0.01 -14.81 2.34
C ASN A 4 -0.60 -16.21 2.09
N THR A 5 -0.30 -16.85 0.95
CA THR A 5 -0.75 -18.22 0.64
C THR A 5 0.43 -19.17 0.54
N LEU A 6 0.25 -20.41 1.02
CA LEU A 6 1.29 -21.46 0.92
C LEU A 6 1.67 -21.74 -0.53
N GLN A 7 0.67 -21.78 -1.43
CA GLN A 7 0.90 -21.99 -2.86
C GLN A 7 1.77 -20.88 -3.46
N PHE A 8 1.53 -19.61 -3.13
CA PHE A 8 2.39 -18.52 -3.58
C PHE A 8 3.81 -18.65 -3.03
N MET A 9 3.97 -18.97 -1.74
CA MET A 9 5.29 -19.10 -1.11
C MET A 9 6.12 -20.21 -1.76
N LEU A 10 5.53 -21.39 -1.98
CA LEU A 10 6.20 -22.52 -2.63
C LEU A 10 6.56 -22.21 -4.09
N LEU A 11 5.61 -21.69 -4.86
CA LEU A 11 5.85 -21.33 -6.26
C LEU A 11 6.91 -20.22 -6.38
N THR A 12 6.89 -19.26 -5.47
CA THR A 12 7.89 -18.18 -5.41
C THR A 12 9.27 -18.72 -5.06
N ALA A 13 9.39 -19.61 -4.07
CA ALA A 13 10.65 -20.25 -3.72
C ALA A 13 11.25 -21.00 -4.93
N CYS A 14 10.45 -21.82 -5.63
CA CYS A 14 10.85 -22.48 -6.86
C CYS A 14 11.27 -21.47 -7.95
N THR A 15 10.48 -20.43 -8.18
CA THR A 15 10.77 -19.36 -9.15
C THR A 15 12.13 -18.69 -8.86
N LEU A 16 12.38 -18.35 -7.59
CA LEU A 16 13.63 -17.69 -7.19
C LEU A 16 14.83 -18.63 -7.37
N LEU A 17 14.70 -19.91 -6.98
CA LEU A 17 15.75 -20.91 -7.16
C LEU A 17 16.09 -21.12 -8.64
N ILE A 18 15.08 -21.27 -9.50
CA ILE A 18 15.27 -21.42 -10.95
C ILE A 18 15.96 -20.17 -11.51
N THR A 19 15.50 -18.98 -11.14
CA THR A 19 16.08 -17.70 -11.59
C THR A 19 17.58 -17.61 -11.29
N LEU A 20 17.98 -17.93 -10.05
CA LEU A 20 19.37 -17.87 -9.60
C LEU A 20 20.27 -18.91 -10.29
N ASN A 21 19.72 -20.08 -10.61
CA ASN A 21 20.45 -21.13 -11.35
C ASN A 21 20.56 -20.81 -12.85
N LEU A 22 19.51 -20.27 -13.48
CA LEU A 22 19.55 -19.83 -14.88
C LEU A 22 20.62 -18.77 -15.14
N ARG A 23 20.94 -17.94 -14.14
CA ARG A 23 22.00 -16.93 -14.25
C ARG A 23 23.39 -17.54 -14.43
N ARG A 24 23.59 -18.80 -14.01
CA ARG A 24 24.84 -19.54 -14.20
C ARG A 24 25.01 -19.98 -15.67
N ILE A 25 23.90 -20.17 -16.38
CA ILE A 25 23.88 -20.64 -17.78
C ILE A 25 23.92 -19.46 -18.74
N SER A 26 23.07 -18.45 -18.52
CA SER A 26 22.95 -17.32 -19.44
C SER A 26 22.69 -16.02 -18.69
N GLN A 27 23.26 -14.94 -19.24
CA GLN A 27 23.02 -13.63 -18.68
C GLN A 27 21.57 -13.16 -18.83
N ALA A 28 20.90 -13.59 -19.91
CA ALA A 28 19.57 -13.11 -20.27
C ALA A 28 18.43 -14.05 -19.81
N ALA A 29 18.70 -15.34 -19.66
CA ALA A 29 17.68 -16.34 -19.31
C ALA A 29 16.85 -16.01 -18.04
N PRO A 30 17.45 -15.54 -16.92
CA PRO A 30 16.68 -15.18 -15.72
C PRO A 30 15.60 -14.13 -15.98
N LYS A 31 15.89 -13.13 -16.82
CA LYS A 31 14.94 -12.06 -17.14
C LYS A 31 13.75 -12.60 -17.92
N PHE A 32 13.98 -13.40 -18.96
CA PHE A 32 12.89 -13.97 -19.75
C PHE A 32 12.05 -14.95 -18.92
N PHE A 33 12.70 -15.78 -18.11
CA PHE A 33 12.01 -16.65 -17.17
C PHE A 33 11.16 -15.87 -16.17
N LEU A 34 11.68 -14.79 -15.57
CA LEU A 34 10.92 -13.96 -14.65
C LEU A 34 9.75 -13.21 -15.32
N ILE A 35 9.87 -12.82 -16.59
CA ILE A 35 8.73 -12.25 -17.34
C ILE A 35 7.63 -13.31 -17.47
N ALA A 36 7.99 -14.51 -17.94
CA ALA A 36 7.03 -15.61 -18.10
C ALA A 36 6.40 -16.02 -16.76
N ALA A 37 7.22 -16.17 -15.72
CA ALA A 37 6.75 -16.45 -14.37
C ALA A 37 5.82 -15.36 -13.86
N SER A 38 6.12 -14.08 -14.12
CA SER A 38 5.28 -12.97 -13.66
C SER A 38 3.91 -12.95 -14.34
N ILE A 39 3.86 -13.24 -15.64
CA ILE A 39 2.59 -13.43 -16.37
C ILE A 39 1.84 -14.65 -15.80
N GLY A 40 2.55 -15.73 -15.46
CA GLY A 40 1.99 -16.89 -14.76
C GLY A 40 1.37 -16.55 -13.41
N PHE A 41 2.10 -15.86 -12.52
CA PHE A 41 1.61 -15.41 -11.20
C PHE A 41 0.38 -14.50 -11.32
N TYR A 42 0.36 -13.66 -12.35
CA TYR A 42 -0.77 -12.80 -12.67
C TYR A 42 -1.98 -13.63 -13.12
N GLY A 43 -1.78 -14.56 -14.06
CA GLY A 43 -2.82 -15.46 -14.56
C GLY A 43 -3.42 -16.40 -13.52
N LEU A 44 -2.61 -16.85 -12.55
CA LEU A 44 -3.08 -17.67 -11.43
C LEU A 44 -4.07 -16.95 -10.50
N TRP A 45 -4.22 -15.63 -10.62
CA TRP A 45 -5.33 -14.90 -9.98
C TRP A 45 -6.60 -15.01 -10.81
N ASN A 46 -6.54 -14.53 -12.05
CA ASN A 46 -7.63 -14.63 -13.01
C ASN A 46 -7.03 -14.65 -14.44
N PRO A 47 -7.13 -15.78 -15.16
CA PRO A 47 -6.61 -15.87 -16.52
C PRO A 47 -7.22 -14.86 -17.50
N GLN A 48 -8.46 -14.40 -17.24
CA GLN A 48 -9.17 -13.42 -18.08
C GLN A 48 -8.51 -12.03 -18.06
N ASP A 49 -7.67 -11.73 -17.07
CA ASP A 49 -6.99 -10.46 -16.96
C ASP A 49 -5.69 -10.41 -17.80
N ILE A 50 -5.15 -11.57 -18.21
CA ILE A 50 -3.89 -11.64 -18.96
C ILE A 50 -3.97 -10.85 -20.28
N PRO A 51 -5.02 -10.99 -21.11
CA PRO A 51 -5.17 -10.18 -22.32
C PRO A 51 -5.14 -8.69 -22.03
N VAL A 52 -5.77 -8.23 -20.95
CA VAL A 52 -5.76 -6.81 -20.56
C VAL A 52 -4.34 -6.33 -20.31
N LEU A 53 -3.55 -7.09 -19.54
CA LEU A 53 -2.15 -6.76 -19.27
C LEU A 53 -1.30 -6.76 -20.55
N LEU A 54 -1.40 -7.81 -21.37
CA LEU A 54 -0.57 -7.96 -22.58
C LEU A 54 -0.93 -6.93 -23.66
N LEU A 55 -2.22 -6.69 -23.90
CA LEU A 55 -2.66 -5.67 -24.85
C LEU A 55 -2.29 -4.27 -24.37
N SER A 56 -2.42 -4.00 -23.08
CA SER A 56 -1.99 -2.73 -22.49
C SER A 56 -0.48 -2.51 -22.63
N LEU A 57 0.34 -3.56 -22.40
CA LEU A 57 1.78 -3.52 -22.64
C LEU A 57 2.11 -3.24 -24.10
N ALA A 58 1.54 -4.02 -25.02
CA ALA A 58 1.78 -3.90 -26.45
C ALA A 58 1.35 -2.53 -26.98
N GLY A 59 0.13 -2.10 -26.68
CA GLY A 59 -0.42 -0.81 -27.10
C GLY A 59 0.44 0.37 -26.64
N ASN A 60 0.81 0.40 -25.35
CA ASN A 60 1.69 1.44 -24.83
C ASN A 60 3.10 1.40 -25.44
N TYR A 61 3.64 0.21 -25.73
CA TYR A 61 4.94 0.07 -26.38
C TYR A 61 4.94 0.55 -27.84
N LEU A 62 3.85 0.32 -28.57
CA LEU A 62 3.64 0.82 -29.92
C LEU A 62 3.46 2.34 -29.93
N LEU A 63 2.61 2.87 -29.04
CA LEU A 63 2.43 4.31 -28.84
C LEU A 63 3.74 5.01 -28.50
N ALA A 64 4.56 4.41 -27.62
CA ALA A 64 5.91 4.91 -27.34
C ALA A 64 6.78 5.01 -28.59
N GLY A 65 6.69 4.05 -29.51
CA GLY A 65 7.42 4.07 -30.78
C GLY A 65 6.96 5.17 -31.73
N VAL A 66 5.65 5.45 -31.78
CA VAL A 66 5.09 6.56 -32.57
C VAL A 66 5.47 7.91 -31.94
N LEU A 67 5.35 8.02 -30.61
CA LEU A 67 5.69 9.20 -29.84
C LEU A 67 7.16 9.63 -30.03
N CYS A 68 8.10 8.66 -30.05
CA CYS A 68 9.53 8.95 -30.26
C CYS A 68 9.86 9.46 -31.66
N ARG A 69 9.02 9.18 -32.67
CA ARG A 69 9.21 9.67 -34.05
C ARG A 69 8.49 10.98 -34.32
N ALA A 70 7.70 11.47 -33.37
CA ALA A 70 6.90 12.67 -33.51
C ALA A 70 7.59 13.87 -32.86
N ASP A 71 7.46 15.03 -33.51
CA ASP A 71 7.99 16.30 -33.03
C ASP A 71 6.90 17.34 -32.76
N GLY A 72 7.25 18.34 -31.94
CA GLY A 72 6.40 19.49 -31.62
C GLY A 72 4.97 19.12 -31.23
N ARG A 73 3.98 19.66 -31.95
CA ARG A 73 2.54 19.44 -31.69
C ARG A 73 2.13 17.97 -31.84
N ARG A 74 2.71 17.22 -32.79
CA ARG A 74 2.37 15.80 -33.00
C ARG A 74 2.80 14.96 -31.80
N ARG A 75 3.96 15.26 -31.21
CA ARG A 75 4.44 14.60 -29.98
C ARG A 75 3.49 14.83 -28.81
N LEU A 76 3.00 16.06 -28.64
CA LEU A 76 2.01 16.37 -27.62
C LEU A 76 0.69 15.63 -27.86
N LEU A 77 0.22 15.57 -29.10
CA LEU A 77 -1.00 14.84 -29.46
C LEU A 77 -0.90 13.35 -29.09
N TRP A 78 0.19 12.67 -29.48
CA TRP A 78 0.38 11.26 -29.15
C TRP A 78 0.54 10.99 -27.65
N LEU A 79 1.15 11.93 -26.92
CA LEU A 79 1.19 11.87 -25.46
C LEU A 79 -0.22 11.95 -24.87
N ILE A 80 -1.04 12.90 -25.33
CA ILE A 80 -2.43 13.06 -24.86
C ILE A 80 -3.24 11.81 -25.18
N ILE A 81 -3.16 11.29 -26.41
CA ILE A 81 -3.82 10.05 -26.81
C ILE A 81 -3.40 8.90 -25.90
N GLY A 82 -2.11 8.72 -25.64
CA GLY A 82 -1.62 7.66 -24.78
C GLY A 82 -2.08 7.79 -23.32
N VAL A 83 -2.06 9.01 -22.76
CA VAL A 83 -2.57 9.26 -21.40
C VAL A 83 -4.06 9.00 -21.32
N LEU A 84 -4.85 9.50 -22.28
CA LEU A 84 -6.29 9.29 -22.33
C LEU A 84 -6.63 7.80 -22.50
N ALA A 85 -5.96 7.07 -23.38
CA ALA A 85 -6.19 5.63 -23.55
C ALA A 85 -5.96 4.85 -22.24
N ASN A 86 -4.90 5.18 -21.50
CA ASN A 86 -4.58 4.58 -20.20
C ASN A 86 -5.65 4.92 -19.13
N LEU A 87 -6.05 6.18 -19.05
CA LEU A 87 -7.07 6.63 -18.11
C LEU A 87 -8.46 6.08 -18.45
N SER A 88 -8.80 5.97 -19.73
CA SER A 88 -10.05 5.37 -20.20
C SER A 88 -10.12 3.88 -19.86
N LEU A 89 -9.01 3.14 -20.02
CA LEU A 89 -8.94 1.74 -19.59
C LEU A 89 -9.16 1.61 -18.08
N LEU A 90 -8.52 2.47 -17.29
CA LEU A 90 -8.70 2.47 -15.84
C LEU A 90 -10.14 2.84 -15.44
N ALA A 91 -10.72 3.87 -16.05
CA ALA A 91 -12.09 4.32 -15.81
C ALA A 91 -13.12 3.25 -16.20
N TRP A 92 -12.88 2.53 -17.31
CA TRP A 92 -13.75 1.43 -17.74
C TRP A 92 -13.89 0.35 -16.67
N PHE A 93 -12.78 -0.10 -16.07
CA PHE A 93 -12.83 -1.15 -15.06
C PHE A 93 -13.24 -0.64 -13.68
N LYS A 94 -12.93 0.61 -13.34
CA LYS A 94 -13.07 1.12 -11.97
C LYS A 94 -14.36 1.91 -11.73
N VAL A 95 -14.88 2.57 -12.76
CA VAL A 95 -15.86 3.64 -12.62
C VAL A 95 -17.09 3.40 -13.51
N ALA A 96 -16.94 2.78 -14.68
CA ALA A 96 -18.00 2.69 -15.68
C ALA A 96 -19.27 2.01 -15.17
N HIS A 97 -19.17 0.89 -14.46
CA HIS A 97 -20.36 0.21 -13.91
C HIS A 97 -21.13 1.14 -12.97
N THR A 98 -20.49 1.69 -11.93
CA THR A 98 -21.15 2.55 -10.93
C THR A 98 -21.82 3.76 -11.56
N TRP A 99 -21.13 4.47 -12.47
CA TRP A 99 -21.66 5.69 -13.07
C TRP A 99 -22.75 5.43 -14.11
N LEU A 100 -22.60 4.38 -14.93
CA LEU A 100 -23.65 4.00 -15.87
C LEU A 100 -24.88 3.47 -15.15
N SER A 101 -24.72 2.74 -14.03
CA SER A 101 -25.84 2.33 -13.18
C SER A 101 -26.60 3.53 -12.62
N LEU A 102 -25.91 4.58 -12.19
CA LEU A 102 -26.56 5.83 -11.73
C LEU A 102 -27.30 6.54 -12.86
N LEU A 103 -26.67 6.65 -14.05
CA LEU A 103 -27.32 7.27 -15.20
C LEU A 103 -28.54 6.47 -15.68
N ALA A 104 -28.50 5.15 -15.56
CA ALA A 104 -29.62 4.28 -15.94
C ALA A 104 -30.85 4.42 -15.02
N LEU A 105 -30.70 5.01 -13.82
CA LEU A 105 -31.84 5.38 -12.96
C LEU A 105 -32.69 6.48 -13.60
N GLU A 106 -32.04 7.44 -14.26
CA GLU A 106 -32.69 8.57 -14.94
C GLU A 106 -32.97 8.28 -16.43
N PHE A 107 -32.14 7.42 -17.05
CA PHE A 107 -32.20 7.07 -18.47
C PHE A 107 -32.11 5.55 -18.68
N PRO A 108 -33.23 4.81 -18.54
CA PRO A 108 -33.23 3.34 -18.55
C PRO A 108 -32.70 2.68 -19.83
N GLN A 109 -32.66 3.42 -20.95
CA GLN A 109 -32.12 2.97 -22.23
C GLN A 109 -30.59 2.89 -22.27
N ILE A 110 -29.88 3.43 -21.28
CA ILE A 110 -28.41 3.37 -21.23
C ILE A 110 -27.97 1.93 -20.88
N PRO A 111 -27.18 1.27 -21.75
CA PRO A 111 -26.71 -0.08 -21.45
C PRO A 111 -25.68 -0.03 -20.30
N VAL A 112 -25.98 -0.73 -19.22
CA VAL A 112 -25.08 -0.88 -18.08
C VAL A 112 -24.24 -2.16 -18.27
N PRO A 113 -22.90 -2.06 -18.36
CA PRO A 113 -22.06 -3.25 -18.42
C PRO A 113 -22.17 -4.02 -17.09
N PRO A 114 -22.06 -5.37 -17.12
CA PRO A 114 -22.06 -6.15 -15.89
C PRO A 114 -20.92 -5.71 -14.97
N ALA A 115 -21.15 -5.77 -13.67
CA ALA A 115 -20.08 -5.56 -12.70
C ALA A 115 -18.97 -6.59 -12.96
N ARG A 116 -17.75 -6.10 -13.21
CA ARG A 116 -16.57 -6.94 -13.47
C ARG A 116 -15.58 -6.79 -12.33
N ALA A 117 -14.92 -7.89 -11.98
CA ALA A 117 -13.77 -7.83 -11.10
C ALA A 117 -12.69 -6.94 -11.74
N LEU A 118 -12.07 -6.07 -10.94
CA LEU A 118 -10.98 -5.23 -11.41
C LEU A 118 -9.75 -6.11 -11.70
N PRO A 119 -9.12 -5.98 -12.88
CA PRO A 119 -7.86 -6.63 -13.15
C PRO A 119 -6.82 -6.19 -12.12
N LEU A 120 -6.20 -7.18 -11.49
CA LEU A 120 -5.31 -6.94 -10.37
C LEU A 120 -4.17 -6.01 -10.78
N GLY A 121 -3.83 -5.00 -9.97
CA GLY A 121 -2.74 -4.07 -10.31
C GLY A 121 -2.97 -3.15 -11.51
N ILE A 122 -4.20 -3.07 -12.07
CA ILE A 122 -4.52 -2.17 -13.21
C ILE A 122 -4.07 -0.73 -12.99
N SER A 123 -4.35 -0.18 -11.82
CA SER A 123 -3.89 1.15 -11.44
C SER A 123 -2.37 1.31 -11.54
N PHE A 124 -1.61 0.33 -11.03
CA PHE A 124 -0.15 0.43 -10.94
C PHE A 124 0.51 0.30 -12.30
N PHE A 125 0.09 -0.64 -13.15
CA PHE A 125 0.67 -0.73 -14.50
C PHE A 125 0.25 0.44 -15.38
N THR A 126 -0.98 0.96 -15.24
CA THR A 126 -1.44 2.18 -15.94
C THR A 126 -0.58 3.39 -15.56
N PHE A 127 -0.29 3.58 -14.26
CA PHE A 127 0.59 4.67 -13.81
C PHE A 127 2.02 4.54 -14.32
N GLN A 128 2.59 3.33 -14.33
CA GLN A 128 3.92 3.11 -14.88
C GLN A 128 3.96 3.38 -16.39
N GLN A 129 2.92 3.01 -17.13
CA GLN A 129 2.82 3.26 -18.57
C GLN A 129 2.67 4.76 -18.88
N ILE A 130 1.84 5.48 -18.14
CA ILE A 130 1.74 6.95 -18.22
C ILE A 130 3.10 7.60 -17.92
N ALA A 131 3.76 7.19 -16.83
CA ALA A 131 5.09 7.71 -16.47
C ALA A 131 6.12 7.44 -17.58
N TYR A 132 6.05 6.29 -18.24
CA TYR A 132 6.92 5.96 -19.37
C TYR A 132 6.69 6.91 -20.55
N LEU A 133 5.44 7.10 -20.99
CA LEU A 133 5.11 8.00 -22.09
C LEU A 133 5.49 9.47 -21.78
N VAL A 134 5.25 9.92 -20.55
CA VAL A 134 5.65 11.26 -20.09
C VAL A 134 7.18 11.41 -20.03
N SER A 135 7.91 10.36 -19.64
CA SER A 135 9.37 10.36 -19.68
C SER A 135 9.87 10.49 -21.12
N LEU A 136 9.30 9.73 -22.06
CA LEU A 136 9.65 9.82 -23.47
C LEU A 136 9.34 11.19 -24.05
N SER A 137 8.22 11.82 -23.69
CA SER A 137 7.89 13.17 -24.17
C SER A 137 8.85 14.27 -23.70
N LYS A 138 9.60 14.00 -22.61
CA LYS A 138 10.63 14.89 -22.03
C LYS A 138 12.06 14.54 -22.46
N GLY A 139 12.23 13.70 -23.50
CA GLY A 139 13.55 13.33 -24.03
C GLY A 139 14.17 12.09 -23.38
N GLY A 140 13.39 11.27 -22.68
CA GLY A 140 13.83 9.94 -22.23
C GLY A 140 14.04 8.98 -23.40
N GLU A 141 14.84 7.95 -23.18
CA GLU A 141 15.13 6.92 -24.18
C GLU A 141 14.06 5.82 -24.22
N ARG A 142 13.79 5.31 -25.43
CA ARG A 142 12.90 4.16 -25.63
C ARG A 142 13.57 2.89 -25.09
N ILE A 143 12.82 2.16 -24.27
CA ILE A 143 13.26 0.92 -23.64
C ILE A 143 13.11 -0.24 -24.64
N ARG A 144 13.98 -1.25 -24.57
CA ARG A 144 13.85 -2.47 -25.38
C ARG A 144 12.63 -3.30 -24.93
N PRO A 145 11.94 -4.05 -25.82
CA PRO A 145 10.71 -4.74 -25.46
C PRO A 145 10.82 -5.68 -24.24
N PRO A 146 11.87 -6.53 -24.11
CA PRO A 146 11.99 -7.41 -22.93
C PRO A 146 12.23 -6.64 -21.63
N ASP A 147 12.98 -5.54 -21.70
CA ASP A 147 13.24 -4.71 -20.53
C ASP A 147 11.97 -3.96 -20.11
N TYR A 148 11.18 -3.47 -21.07
CA TYR A 148 9.88 -2.82 -20.82
C TYR A 148 8.87 -3.80 -20.22
N ALA A 149 8.75 -4.99 -20.80
CA ALA A 149 7.88 -6.04 -20.27
C ALA A 149 8.28 -6.43 -18.84
N PHE A 150 9.57 -6.59 -18.57
CA PHE A 150 10.06 -6.89 -17.22
C PHE A 150 9.67 -5.80 -16.23
N VAL A 151 9.98 -4.53 -16.52
CA VAL A 151 9.76 -3.43 -15.55
C VAL A 151 8.29 -3.31 -15.16
N ILE A 152 7.37 -3.49 -16.11
CA ILE A 152 5.93 -3.37 -15.81
C ILE A 152 5.39 -4.62 -15.12
N SER A 153 5.74 -5.81 -15.63
CA SER A 153 5.11 -7.06 -15.22
C SER A 153 5.74 -7.73 -14.00
N PHE A 154 6.91 -7.30 -13.53
CA PHE A 154 7.65 -8.00 -12.48
C PHE A 154 6.79 -8.23 -11.22
N PHE A 155 6.45 -9.51 -10.99
CA PHE A 155 5.40 -9.90 -10.04
C PHE A 155 5.58 -9.39 -8.60
N PRO A 156 6.80 -9.18 -8.05
CA PRO A 156 6.93 -8.67 -6.69
C PRO A 156 6.28 -7.31 -6.51
N HIS A 157 6.17 -6.47 -7.55
CA HIS A 157 5.53 -5.16 -7.43
C HIS A 157 4.32 -4.92 -8.33
N LEU A 158 4.00 -5.83 -9.26
CA LEU A 158 2.92 -5.65 -10.23
C LEU A 158 1.56 -5.34 -9.59
N ILE A 159 1.21 -6.06 -8.52
CA ILE A 159 -0.12 -5.98 -7.90
C ILE A 159 -0.26 -4.69 -7.10
N ALA A 160 0.50 -4.58 -6.00
CA ALA A 160 0.43 -3.46 -5.07
C ALA A 160 1.81 -3.09 -4.52
N GLY A 161 2.90 -3.39 -5.23
CA GLY A 161 4.22 -3.08 -4.72
C GLY A 161 4.60 -1.62 -4.94
N PRO A 162 5.78 -1.23 -4.44
CA PRO A 162 6.30 0.12 -4.64
C PRO A 162 6.34 0.50 -6.13
N LEU A 163 5.79 1.66 -6.50
CA LEU A 163 5.79 2.13 -7.88
C LEU A 163 7.23 2.46 -8.30
N VAL A 164 7.70 1.78 -9.36
CA VAL A 164 9.10 1.86 -9.80
C VAL A 164 9.30 2.90 -10.90
N ARG A 165 10.45 3.59 -10.85
CA ARG A 165 10.91 4.41 -11.98
C ARG A 165 11.65 3.55 -12.98
N HIS A 166 11.23 3.59 -14.24
CA HIS A 166 11.83 2.81 -15.34
C HIS A 166 13.36 2.89 -15.37
N ARG A 167 13.89 4.11 -15.37
CA ARG A 167 15.34 4.37 -15.42
C ARG A 167 16.11 3.68 -14.29
N ASP A 168 15.52 3.65 -13.09
CA ASP A 168 16.15 3.09 -11.90
C ASP A 168 16.17 1.56 -11.97
N MET A 169 15.06 0.93 -12.35
CA MET A 169 14.99 -0.51 -12.56
C MET A 169 15.94 -0.97 -13.69
N LEU A 170 15.98 -0.24 -14.81
CA LEU A 170 16.84 -0.57 -15.95
C LEU A 170 18.33 -0.51 -15.61
N ARG A 171 18.74 0.47 -14.79
CA ARG A 171 20.12 0.55 -14.28
C ARG A 171 20.49 -0.72 -13.51
N GLN A 172 19.58 -1.20 -12.66
CA GLN A 172 19.80 -2.43 -11.90
C GLN A 172 19.85 -3.67 -12.81
N LEU A 173 18.98 -3.77 -13.82
CA LEU A 173 19.00 -4.90 -14.76
C LEU A 173 20.29 -5.01 -15.59
N ARG A 174 21.04 -3.91 -15.75
CA ARG A 174 22.33 -3.87 -16.45
C ARG A 174 23.51 -4.26 -15.55
N LEU A 175 23.32 -4.33 -14.23
CA LEU A 175 24.42 -4.67 -13.31
C LEU A 175 24.79 -6.16 -13.45
N PRO A 176 26.09 -6.51 -13.56
CA PRO A 176 26.53 -7.90 -13.63
C PRO A 176 26.14 -8.74 -12.40
N SER A 177 25.91 -8.06 -11.27
CA SER A 177 25.49 -8.65 -10.00
C SER A 177 24.03 -9.07 -9.95
N THR A 178 23.19 -8.57 -10.84
CA THR A 178 21.75 -8.87 -10.85
C THR A 178 21.51 -10.33 -11.23
N PHE A 179 20.53 -10.96 -10.58
CA PHE A 179 20.22 -12.39 -10.65
C PHE A 179 21.32 -13.33 -10.13
N ARG A 180 22.42 -12.81 -9.55
CA ARG A 180 23.46 -13.64 -8.91
C ARG A 180 23.15 -13.85 -7.45
N PHE A 181 23.39 -15.08 -6.98
CA PHE A 181 23.27 -15.41 -5.57
C PHE A 181 24.20 -14.56 -4.71
N ARG A 182 23.65 -13.97 -3.65
CA ARG A 182 24.39 -13.22 -2.63
C ARG A 182 23.79 -13.55 -1.28
N ALA A 183 24.57 -14.13 -0.38
CA ALA A 183 24.11 -14.51 0.96
C ALA A 183 23.49 -13.32 1.72
N ALA A 184 24.08 -12.13 1.60
CA ALA A 184 23.56 -10.90 2.18
C ALA A 184 22.15 -10.52 1.67
N ASN A 185 21.90 -10.70 0.36
CA ASN A 185 20.58 -10.44 -0.23
C ASN A 185 19.57 -11.51 0.16
N LEU A 186 19.98 -12.78 0.23
CA LEU A 186 19.11 -13.86 0.69
C LEU A 186 18.69 -13.62 2.14
N PHE A 187 19.64 -13.37 3.03
CA PHE A 187 19.39 -13.12 4.45
C PHE A 187 18.41 -11.96 4.65
N ALA A 188 18.72 -10.79 4.08
CA ALA A 188 17.87 -9.61 4.21
C ALA A 188 16.53 -9.77 3.50
N GLY A 189 16.50 -10.44 2.35
CA GLY A 189 15.30 -10.66 1.55
C GLY A 189 14.31 -11.61 2.24
N VAL A 190 14.79 -12.74 2.75
CA VAL A 190 13.98 -13.68 3.54
C VAL A 190 13.52 -13.05 4.84
N SER A 191 14.40 -12.32 5.54
CA SER A 191 14.02 -11.61 6.78
C SER A 191 12.92 -10.58 6.52
N LEU A 192 13.03 -9.77 5.45
CA LEU A 192 11.96 -8.84 5.07
C LEU A 192 10.66 -9.54 4.71
N PHE A 193 10.74 -10.66 3.98
CA PHE A 193 9.57 -11.44 3.63
C PHE A 193 8.85 -11.95 4.87
N ILE A 194 9.57 -12.55 5.84
CA ILE A 194 8.99 -13.06 7.09
C ILE A 194 8.41 -11.93 7.94
N ILE A 195 9.12 -10.79 8.08
CA ILE A 195 8.59 -9.63 8.80
C ILE A 195 7.30 -9.12 8.14
N GLY A 196 7.28 -9.00 6.81
CA GLY A 196 6.10 -8.56 6.07
C GLY A 196 4.93 -9.52 6.18
N LEU A 197 5.20 -10.84 6.13
CA LEU A 197 4.21 -11.89 6.36
C LEU A 197 3.64 -11.82 7.77
N GLY A 198 4.48 -11.61 8.79
CA GLY A 198 4.07 -11.43 10.18
C GLY A 198 3.18 -10.20 10.37
N LYS A 199 3.55 -9.06 9.78
CA LYS A 199 2.69 -7.86 9.77
C LYS A 199 1.31 -8.14 9.18
N LYS A 200 1.25 -8.86 8.05
CA LYS A 200 -0.01 -9.22 7.39
C LYS A 200 -0.83 -10.19 8.24
N VAL A 201 -0.28 -11.36 8.55
CA VAL A 201 -1.04 -12.50 9.05
C VAL A 201 -1.27 -12.44 10.56
N LEU A 202 -0.30 -11.93 11.33
CA LEU A 202 -0.36 -11.93 12.79
C LEU A 202 -0.95 -10.62 13.36
N ILE A 203 -0.86 -9.52 12.62
CA ILE A 203 -1.33 -8.20 13.10
C ILE A 203 -2.49 -7.68 12.24
N ALA A 204 -2.28 -7.53 10.94
CA ALA A 204 -3.28 -6.90 10.08
C ALA A 204 -4.56 -7.74 9.99
N ASP A 205 -4.48 -9.02 9.61
CA ASP A 205 -5.67 -9.85 9.39
C ASP A 205 -6.58 -9.93 10.63
N PRO A 206 -6.08 -10.15 11.87
CA PRO A 206 -6.93 -10.11 13.05
C PRO A 206 -7.55 -8.72 13.34
N LEU A 207 -6.80 -7.62 13.17
CA LEU A 207 -7.37 -6.26 13.28
C LEU A 207 -8.45 -6.00 12.23
N GLY A 208 -8.22 -6.52 11.01
CA GLY A 208 -9.14 -6.40 9.89
C GLY A 208 -10.46 -7.10 10.13
N LEU A 209 -10.46 -8.18 10.92
CA LEU A 209 -11.67 -8.90 11.30
C LEU A 209 -12.60 -8.01 12.16
N TYR A 210 -12.05 -7.32 13.17
CA TYR A 210 -12.83 -6.38 13.99
C TYR A 210 -13.31 -5.18 13.18
N SER A 211 -12.39 -4.55 12.43
CA SER A 211 -12.69 -3.38 11.61
C SER A 211 -13.78 -3.68 10.59
N THR A 212 -13.62 -4.73 9.78
CA THR A 212 -14.55 -5.04 8.69
C THR A 212 -15.94 -5.35 9.21
N THR A 213 -16.05 -6.09 10.33
CA THR A 213 -17.34 -6.40 10.95
C THR A 213 -18.08 -5.13 11.37
N LEU A 214 -17.39 -4.22 12.06
CA LEU A 214 -18.01 -3.00 12.58
C LEU A 214 -18.31 -1.97 11.48
N PHE A 215 -17.43 -1.78 10.50
CA PHE A 215 -17.69 -0.90 9.36
C PHE A 215 -18.88 -1.40 8.54
N ARG A 216 -18.98 -2.71 8.26
CA ARG A 216 -20.14 -3.30 7.56
C ARG A 216 -21.43 -3.14 8.36
N ALA A 217 -21.38 -3.30 9.68
CA ALA A 217 -22.54 -3.08 10.52
C ALA A 217 -22.99 -1.61 10.46
N SER A 218 -22.06 -0.67 10.53
CA SER A 218 -22.33 0.78 10.40
C SER A 218 -22.92 1.13 9.02
N ASP A 219 -22.32 0.62 7.95
CA ASP A 219 -22.81 0.80 6.58
C ASP A 219 -24.20 0.18 6.37
N GLY A 220 -24.53 -0.89 7.12
CA GLY A 220 -25.85 -1.52 7.19
C GLY A 220 -26.87 -0.79 8.09
N GLY A 221 -26.49 0.36 8.66
CA GLY A 221 -27.38 1.20 9.47
C GLY A 221 -27.35 0.93 10.98
N LEU A 222 -26.48 0.03 11.47
CA LEU A 222 -26.32 -0.17 12.91
C LEU A 222 -25.59 1.03 13.53
N THR A 223 -26.21 1.67 14.53
CA THR A 223 -25.56 2.71 15.31
C THR A 223 -24.54 2.09 16.26
N LEU A 224 -23.27 2.51 16.12
CA LEU A 224 -22.19 2.04 16.97
C LEU A 224 -22.03 2.98 18.18
N ASP A 225 -21.92 2.39 19.37
CA ASP A 225 -21.52 3.09 20.58
C ASP A 225 -20.04 3.54 20.50
N MET A 226 -19.63 4.40 21.45
CA MET A 226 -18.30 5.00 21.46
C MET A 226 -17.17 3.97 21.45
N LEU A 227 -17.24 2.94 22.30
CA LEU A 227 -16.18 1.94 22.39
C LEU A 227 -16.06 1.18 21.07
N SER A 228 -17.18 0.73 20.53
CA SER A 228 -17.22 0.00 19.25
C SER A 228 -16.71 0.85 18.08
N ALA A 229 -17.11 2.11 18.00
CA ALA A 229 -16.66 3.01 16.94
C ALA A 229 -15.14 3.28 17.02
N TRP A 230 -14.60 3.45 18.23
CA TRP A 230 -13.14 3.60 18.41
C TRP A 230 -12.37 2.31 18.10
N ILE A 231 -12.90 1.14 18.45
CA ILE A 231 -12.33 -0.15 18.06
C ILE A 231 -12.30 -0.27 16.55
N ALA A 232 -13.41 0.01 15.86
CA ALA A 232 -13.49 -0.05 14.40
C ALA A 232 -12.46 0.87 13.74
N ALA A 233 -12.47 2.15 14.10
CA ALA A 233 -11.65 3.17 13.47
C ALA A 233 -10.14 2.92 13.70
N THR A 234 -9.74 2.56 14.92
CA THR A 234 -8.33 2.32 15.25
C THR A 234 -7.83 0.98 14.71
N ALA A 235 -8.62 -0.09 14.82
CA ALA A 235 -8.30 -1.38 14.22
C ALA A 235 -8.19 -1.26 12.70
N GLY A 236 -9.09 -0.51 12.07
CA GLY A 236 -9.07 -0.26 10.63
C GLY A 236 -7.84 0.51 10.18
N PHE A 237 -7.49 1.60 10.85
CA PHE A 237 -6.31 2.39 10.49
C PHE A 237 -5.00 1.58 10.63
N LEU A 238 -4.88 0.79 11.70
CA LEU A 238 -3.74 -0.10 11.91
C LEU A 238 -3.74 -1.29 10.94
N ASN A 239 -4.89 -1.92 10.69
CA ASN A 239 -5.06 -2.99 9.70
C ASN A 239 -4.54 -2.52 8.34
N PHE A 240 -5.04 -1.37 7.86
CA PHE A 240 -4.66 -0.83 6.57
C PHE A 240 -3.15 -0.59 6.45
N TYR A 241 -2.52 -0.07 7.52
CA TYR A 241 -1.09 0.11 7.57
C TYR A 241 -0.29 -1.20 7.56
N PHE A 242 -0.60 -2.14 8.45
CA PHE A 242 0.15 -3.37 8.57
C PHE A 242 -0.05 -4.30 7.37
N ASP A 243 -1.23 -4.28 6.74
CA ASP A 243 -1.51 -5.02 5.51
C ASP A 243 -0.63 -4.49 4.36
N PHE A 244 -0.70 -3.18 4.09
CA PHE A 244 -0.03 -2.60 2.94
C PHE A 244 1.49 -2.47 3.14
N SER A 245 1.95 -2.16 4.35
CA SER A 245 3.38 -2.15 4.67
C SER A 245 3.96 -3.56 4.71
N GLY A 246 3.20 -4.56 5.18
CA GLY A 246 3.60 -5.97 5.14
C GLY A 246 3.77 -6.47 3.72
N TYR A 247 2.82 -6.14 2.83
CA TYR A 247 2.94 -6.42 1.40
C TYR A 247 4.18 -5.77 0.78
N SER A 248 4.41 -4.48 1.08
CA SER A 248 5.58 -3.75 0.58
C SER A 248 6.91 -4.38 1.04
N ASP A 249 6.99 -4.85 2.29
CA ASP A 249 8.17 -5.53 2.82
C ASP A 249 8.40 -6.88 2.11
N MET A 250 7.35 -7.68 1.91
CA MET A 250 7.44 -8.94 1.17
C MET A 250 7.90 -8.70 -0.27
N ALA A 251 7.30 -7.72 -0.97
CA ALA A 251 7.70 -7.32 -2.32
C ALA A 251 9.18 -6.94 -2.40
N CYS A 252 9.65 -6.10 -1.48
CA CYS A 252 11.05 -5.69 -1.41
C CYS A 252 11.97 -6.88 -1.10
N GLY A 253 11.57 -7.77 -0.21
CA GLY A 253 12.32 -8.97 0.15
C GLY A 253 12.52 -9.91 -1.03
N LEU A 254 11.45 -10.22 -1.76
CA LEU A 254 11.50 -11.09 -2.95
C LEU A 254 12.35 -10.50 -4.06
N ALA A 255 12.20 -9.19 -4.34
CA ALA A 255 13.02 -8.51 -5.33
C ALA A 255 14.51 -8.52 -4.93
N LEU A 256 14.81 -8.32 -3.64
CA LEU A 256 16.18 -8.26 -3.14
C LEU A 256 16.92 -9.58 -3.34
N ILE A 257 16.25 -10.72 -3.15
CA ILE A 257 16.83 -12.06 -3.35
C ILE A 257 17.40 -12.21 -4.77
N VAL A 258 16.71 -11.67 -5.79
CA VAL A 258 17.18 -11.68 -7.18
C VAL A 258 18.09 -10.50 -7.54
N GLY A 259 18.47 -9.68 -6.56
CA GLY A 259 19.39 -8.57 -6.72
C GLY A 259 18.75 -7.25 -7.20
N ILE A 260 17.42 -7.14 -7.14
CA ILE A 260 16.67 -5.93 -7.49
C ILE A 260 16.20 -5.25 -6.21
N ARG A 261 16.46 -3.96 -6.08
CA ARG A 261 15.99 -3.13 -4.96
C ARG A 261 14.81 -2.31 -5.42
N LEU A 262 13.64 -2.57 -4.83
CA LEU A 262 12.46 -1.75 -5.01
C LEU A 262 12.57 -0.47 -4.16
N PRO A 263 11.93 0.64 -4.56
CA PRO A 263 11.93 1.88 -3.79
C PRO A 263 11.20 1.75 -2.45
N LEU A 264 11.61 2.55 -1.48
CA LEU A 264 10.96 2.64 -0.16
C LEU A 264 9.51 3.14 -0.29
N ASN A 265 8.55 2.40 0.26
CA ASN A 265 7.14 2.80 0.23
C ASN A 265 6.59 3.30 1.57
N PHE A 266 7.11 2.82 2.70
CA PHE A 266 6.67 3.21 4.04
C PHE A 266 7.85 3.52 4.96
N TYR A 267 7.77 4.62 5.72
CA TYR A 267 8.83 5.03 6.65
C TYR A 267 8.28 5.51 8.01
N SER A 268 7.72 4.56 8.76
CA SER A 268 7.10 4.79 10.08
C SER A 268 6.10 5.95 10.08
N PRO A 269 5.02 5.89 9.27
CA PRO A 269 4.04 6.98 9.17
C PRO A 269 3.32 7.31 10.48
N PHE A 270 3.21 6.35 11.41
CA PHE A 270 2.65 6.53 12.75
C PHE A 270 3.51 7.39 13.67
N LYS A 271 4.75 7.71 13.26
CA LYS A 271 5.64 8.66 13.97
C LYS A 271 5.52 10.08 13.41
N SER A 272 4.57 10.35 12.52
CA SER A 272 4.39 11.66 11.91
C SER A 272 3.76 12.67 12.86
N VAL A 273 4.32 13.89 12.87
CA VAL A 273 3.84 15.01 13.71
C VAL A 273 3.01 16.04 12.94
N SER A 274 2.82 15.84 11.64
CA SER A 274 1.98 16.64 10.76
C SER A 274 1.51 15.84 9.54
N MET A 275 0.48 16.33 8.84
CA MET A 275 -0.06 15.66 7.65
C MET A 275 0.94 15.64 6.49
N ASP A 276 1.79 16.66 6.35
CA ASP A 276 2.85 16.63 5.34
C ASP A 276 3.93 15.61 5.67
N ASP A 277 4.30 15.47 6.95
CA ASP A 277 5.24 14.44 7.39
C ASP A 277 4.65 13.05 7.15
N PHE A 278 3.35 12.86 7.41
CA PHE A 278 2.63 11.62 7.09
C PHE A 278 2.73 11.27 5.61
N TRP A 279 2.39 12.18 4.69
CA TRP A 279 2.45 11.92 3.23
C TRP A 279 3.88 11.72 2.70
N ASN A 280 4.92 12.14 3.43
CA ASN A 280 6.31 11.81 3.08
C ASN A 280 6.76 10.45 3.64
N ARG A 281 5.91 9.75 4.41
CA ARG A 281 6.19 8.45 5.04
C ARG A 281 5.20 7.35 4.65
N TRP A 282 4.06 7.72 4.08
CA TRP A 282 2.98 6.82 3.69
C TRP A 282 2.92 6.68 2.17
N ASN A 283 2.92 5.44 1.67
CA ASN A 283 2.81 5.13 0.23
C ASN A 283 3.66 6.04 -0.67
N ILE A 284 4.92 6.22 -0.29
CA ILE A 284 5.84 7.26 -0.77
C ILE A 284 5.94 7.25 -2.30
N THR A 285 5.94 6.06 -2.90
CA THR A 285 6.11 5.91 -4.36
C THR A 285 4.92 6.44 -5.14
N VAL A 286 3.70 6.21 -4.66
CA VAL A 286 2.48 6.78 -5.24
C VAL A 286 2.40 8.27 -4.98
N THR A 287 2.73 8.73 -3.77
CA THR A 287 2.79 10.17 -3.47
C THR A 287 3.79 10.88 -4.39
N GLN A 288 4.93 10.26 -4.68
CA GLN A 288 5.90 10.79 -5.64
C GLN A 288 5.33 10.85 -7.06
N PHE A 289 4.67 9.78 -7.51
CA PHE A 289 4.03 9.75 -8.83
C PHE A 289 3.01 10.88 -8.99
N ILE A 290 2.08 11.00 -8.03
CA ILE A 290 1.05 12.05 -8.00
C ILE A 290 1.71 13.43 -7.97
N ARG A 291 2.74 13.62 -7.14
CA ARG A 291 3.49 14.87 -7.06
C ARG A 291 4.11 15.27 -8.40
N GLU A 292 4.72 14.31 -9.10
CA GLU A 292 5.46 14.55 -10.34
C GLU A 292 4.56 14.69 -11.58
N HIS A 293 3.46 13.95 -11.65
CA HIS A 293 2.62 13.81 -12.84
C HIS A 293 1.28 14.52 -12.74
N VAL A 294 0.82 14.89 -11.54
CA VAL A 294 -0.44 15.61 -11.32
C VAL A 294 -0.18 16.99 -10.71
N PHE A 295 0.38 17.03 -9.50
CA PHE A 295 0.54 18.28 -8.75
C PHE A 295 1.47 19.29 -9.44
N ARG A 296 2.71 18.90 -9.76
CA ARG A 296 3.70 19.82 -10.36
C ARG A 296 3.22 20.40 -11.70
N PRO A 297 2.64 19.62 -12.63
CA PRO A 297 2.02 20.18 -13.83
C PRO A 297 0.94 21.23 -13.54
N LEU A 298 0.04 20.98 -12.58
CA LEU A 298 -1.04 21.92 -12.19
C LEU A 298 -0.51 23.17 -11.47
N ALA A 299 0.44 23.01 -10.55
CA ALA A 299 1.02 24.11 -9.79
C ALA A 299 1.91 25.03 -10.66
N GLY A 300 2.40 24.51 -11.79
CA GLY A 300 3.28 25.22 -12.73
C GLY A 300 4.71 25.42 -12.22
N ARG A 301 5.58 25.90 -13.11
CA ARG A 301 7.02 26.08 -12.80
C ARG A 301 7.32 27.24 -11.85
N ARG A 302 6.55 28.33 -11.93
CA ARG A 302 6.67 29.51 -11.07
C ARG A 302 5.69 29.40 -9.89
N LEU A 303 6.13 29.76 -8.69
CA LEU A 303 5.26 29.74 -7.51
C LEU A 303 4.23 30.88 -7.60
N VAL A 304 2.96 30.51 -7.79
CA VAL A 304 1.81 31.41 -7.68
C VAL A 304 0.92 30.82 -6.57
N ILE A 305 0.81 31.50 -5.43
CA ILE A 305 0.22 30.94 -4.20
C ILE A 305 -1.18 30.38 -4.45
N ARG A 306 -2.08 31.15 -5.08
CA ARG A 306 -3.46 30.71 -5.38
C ARG A 306 -3.48 29.45 -6.25
N ARG A 307 -2.70 29.43 -7.35
CA ARG A 307 -2.59 28.26 -8.24
C ARG A 307 -1.98 27.06 -7.52
N HIS A 308 -1.00 27.28 -6.66
CA HIS A 308 -0.33 26.22 -5.90
C HIS A 308 -1.29 25.56 -4.90
N LEU A 309 -2.07 26.36 -4.16
CA LEU A 309 -3.07 25.87 -3.21
C LEU A 309 -4.22 25.15 -3.94
N ALA A 310 -4.72 25.72 -5.04
CA ALA A 310 -5.74 25.07 -5.87
C ALA A 310 -5.24 23.75 -6.47
N ALA A 311 -4.02 23.71 -6.99
CA ALA A 311 -3.39 22.50 -7.50
C ALA A 311 -3.28 21.43 -6.41
N LEU A 312 -2.99 21.80 -5.17
CA LEU A 312 -2.90 20.87 -4.04
C LEU A 312 -4.27 20.27 -3.69
N ALA A 313 -5.30 21.11 -3.59
CA ALA A 313 -6.67 20.66 -3.33
C ALA A 313 -7.17 19.71 -4.43
N VAL A 314 -7.01 20.10 -5.71
CA VAL A 314 -7.38 19.26 -6.87
C VAL A 314 -6.60 17.94 -6.86
N THR A 315 -5.31 17.98 -6.52
CA THR A 315 -4.48 16.77 -6.44
C THR A 315 -5.02 15.78 -5.41
N MET A 316 -5.44 16.24 -4.22
CA MET A 316 -5.99 15.35 -3.20
C MET A 316 -7.36 14.78 -3.56
N ILE A 317 -8.20 15.57 -4.25
CA ILE A 317 -9.48 15.09 -4.79
C ILE A 317 -9.24 13.99 -5.83
N LEU A 318 -8.32 14.22 -6.79
CA LEU A 318 -7.95 13.22 -7.78
C LEU A 318 -7.32 11.97 -7.15
N ALA A 319 -6.56 12.12 -6.07
CA ALA A 319 -6.03 11.00 -5.29
C ALA A 319 -7.16 10.20 -4.62
N GLY A 320 -8.19 10.87 -4.09
CA GLY A 320 -9.40 10.23 -3.58
C GLY A 320 -10.14 9.45 -4.67
N MET A 321 -10.48 10.09 -5.78
CA MET A 321 -11.15 9.45 -6.92
C MET A 321 -10.37 8.28 -7.51
N TRP A 322 -9.04 8.29 -7.38
CA TRP A 322 -8.22 7.15 -7.77
C TRP A 322 -8.45 5.92 -6.88
N HIS A 323 -8.89 6.04 -5.63
CA HIS A 323 -9.11 4.91 -4.74
C HIS A 323 -10.38 4.11 -5.05
N GLY A 324 -11.47 4.74 -5.46
CA GLY A 324 -12.72 4.07 -5.84
C GLY A 324 -13.75 5.02 -6.43
N ALA A 325 -14.87 4.47 -6.88
CA ALA A 325 -15.96 5.23 -7.50
C ALA A 325 -17.01 5.74 -6.51
N SER A 326 -16.96 5.32 -5.24
CA SER A 326 -17.90 5.76 -4.21
C SER A 326 -17.70 7.24 -3.85
N LEU A 327 -18.77 7.87 -3.37
CA LEU A 327 -18.72 9.26 -2.91
C LEU A 327 -17.84 9.44 -1.66
N THR A 328 -17.68 8.39 -0.85
CA THR A 328 -16.80 8.39 0.33
C THR A 328 -15.36 8.72 -0.03
N PHE A 329 -14.83 8.16 -1.14
CA PHE A 329 -13.48 8.49 -1.60
C PHE A 329 -13.32 9.93 -2.12
N LEU A 330 -14.35 10.49 -2.76
CA LEU A 330 -14.34 11.88 -3.18
C LEU A 330 -14.30 12.82 -1.96
N VAL A 331 -15.16 12.56 -0.97
CA VAL A 331 -15.21 13.33 0.29
C VAL A 331 -13.89 13.18 1.06
N TRP A 332 -13.35 11.97 1.15
CA TRP A 332 -12.03 11.72 1.75
C TRP A 332 -10.93 12.57 1.09
N GLY A 333 -10.88 12.58 -0.25
CA GLY A 333 -9.92 13.38 -1.00
C GLY A 333 -10.09 14.89 -0.79
N ALA A 334 -11.34 15.36 -0.72
CA ALA A 334 -11.66 16.76 -0.44
C ALA A 334 -11.24 17.17 0.98
N LEU A 335 -11.54 16.36 2.00
CA LEU A 335 -11.17 16.63 3.40
C LEU A 335 -9.64 16.70 3.56
N HIS A 336 -8.91 15.73 3.00
CA HIS A 336 -7.45 15.79 2.95
C HIS A 336 -6.95 17.05 2.20
N GLY A 337 -7.60 17.41 1.09
CA GLY A 337 -7.33 18.62 0.32
C GLY A 337 -7.43 19.88 1.17
N VAL A 338 -8.50 20.03 1.95
CA VAL A 338 -8.69 21.15 2.88
C VAL A 338 -7.58 21.18 3.93
N ILE A 339 -7.31 20.06 4.61
CA ILE A 339 -6.34 19.99 5.71
C ILE A 339 -4.93 20.34 5.20
N VAL A 340 -4.47 19.69 4.13
CA VAL A 340 -3.12 19.89 3.59
C VAL A 340 -2.97 21.30 2.99
N THR A 341 -4.00 21.82 2.33
CA THR A 341 -4.02 23.19 1.79
C THR A 341 -3.97 24.23 2.90
N ALA A 342 -4.73 24.05 3.99
CA ALA A 342 -4.69 24.93 5.14
C ALA A 342 -3.30 24.93 5.81
N GLN A 343 -2.67 23.75 5.96
CA GLN A 343 -1.31 23.65 6.51
C GLN A 343 -0.28 24.34 5.60
N HIS A 344 -0.36 24.16 4.28
CA HIS A 344 0.51 24.83 3.32
C HIS A 344 0.29 26.34 3.26
N ALA A 345 -0.96 26.81 3.22
CA ALA A 345 -1.32 28.21 3.23
C ALA A 345 -0.78 28.89 4.49
N ARG A 346 -0.96 28.26 5.67
CA ARG A 346 -0.39 28.74 6.92
C ARG A 346 1.12 28.90 6.84
N ARG A 347 1.86 27.93 6.29
CA ARG A 347 3.33 28.04 6.11
C ARG A 347 3.76 29.13 5.13
N LEU A 348 3.02 29.33 4.05
CA LEU A 348 3.36 30.31 3.01
C LEU A 348 3.04 31.74 3.44
N ILE A 349 1.90 31.94 4.11
CA ILE A 349 1.42 33.25 4.58
C ILE A 349 2.16 33.64 5.86
N TRP A 350 2.23 32.72 6.82
CA TRP A 350 2.93 32.94 8.07
C TRP A 350 4.35 32.41 7.87
N ARG A 351 5.26 33.27 7.40
CA ARG A 351 6.71 33.03 7.42
C ARG A 351 7.22 32.94 8.87
N ARG A 352 6.73 31.99 9.65
CA ARG A 352 7.35 31.66 10.92
C ARG A 352 8.69 31.03 10.56
N ARG A 353 9.78 31.63 11.05
CA ARG A 353 11.10 30.98 11.16
C ARG A 353 10.82 29.53 11.51
N ALA A 354 11.20 28.60 10.63
CA ALA A 354 11.03 27.17 10.84
C ALA A 354 11.44 26.90 12.29
N THR A 355 10.48 26.53 13.13
CA THR A 355 10.71 26.41 14.57
C THR A 355 11.66 25.25 14.78
N ARG A 356 12.96 25.54 14.73
CA ARG A 356 14.03 24.71 15.27
C ARG A 356 13.69 24.55 16.75
N HIS A 357 13.45 23.29 17.13
CA HIS A 357 13.05 22.82 18.45
C HIS A 357 11.66 23.25 18.91
N LEU A 358 10.62 22.56 18.40
CA LEU A 358 9.38 22.41 19.16
C LEU A 358 9.71 21.73 20.49
N ASN A 359 9.23 22.25 21.61
CA ASN A 359 9.32 21.53 22.89
C ASN A 359 8.61 20.16 22.76
N ARG A 360 8.98 19.18 23.59
CA ARG A 360 8.40 17.83 23.53
C ARG A 360 6.86 17.84 23.57
N ALA A 361 6.27 18.73 24.38
CA ALA A 361 4.82 18.86 24.48
C ALA A 361 4.15 19.23 23.14
N ARG A 362 4.70 20.19 22.39
CA ARG A 362 4.19 20.58 21.06
C ARG A 362 4.35 19.46 20.03
N GLN A 363 5.41 18.65 20.14
CA GLN A 363 5.59 17.49 19.27
C GLN A 363 4.55 16.41 19.58
N LEU A 364 4.30 16.12 20.86
CA LEU A 364 3.26 15.17 21.28
C LEU A 364 1.86 15.63 20.90
N LEU A 365 1.57 16.93 21.06
CA LEU A 365 0.29 17.51 20.61
C LEU A 365 0.13 17.42 19.08
N GLY A 366 1.16 17.79 18.32
CA GLY A 366 1.13 17.68 16.86
C GLY A 366 0.98 16.24 16.38
N TRP A 367 1.67 15.29 17.05
CA TRP A 367 1.51 13.87 16.82
C TRP A 367 0.07 13.42 17.10
N GLY A 368 -0.47 13.71 18.29
CA GLY A 368 -1.83 13.31 18.67
C GLY A 368 -2.90 13.88 17.73
N GLN A 369 -2.78 15.16 17.36
CA GLN A 369 -3.65 15.80 16.36
C GLN A 369 -3.56 15.11 15.00
N THR A 370 -2.35 14.76 14.55
CA THR A 370 -2.15 14.08 13.28
C THR A 370 -2.77 12.69 13.30
N GLN A 371 -2.55 11.91 14.36
CA GLN A 371 -3.14 10.58 14.49
C GLN A 371 -4.66 10.64 14.54
N LEU A 372 -5.23 11.57 15.33
CA LEU A 372 -6.68 11.76 15.42
C LEU A 372 -7.30 12.10 14.05
N LEU A 373 -6.72 13.05 13.33
CA LEU A 373 -7.18 13.42 11.99
C LEU A 373 -7.12 12.22 11.03
N LEU A 374 -6.05 11.43 11.07
CA LEU A 374 -5.90 10.25 10.21
C LEU A 374 -6.93 9.17 10.54
N ILE A 375 -7.26 8.95 11.82
CA ILE A 375 -8.30 8.01 12.23
C ILE A 375 -9.67 8.48 11.71
N ILE A 376 -10.02 9.75 11.90
CA ILE A 376 -11.30 10.33 11.42
C ILE A 376 -11.40 10.24 9.90
N LEU A 377 -10.34 10.60 9.16
CA LEU A 377 -10.29 10.46 7.71
C LEU A 377 -10.37 8.98 7.31
N GLY A 378 -9.77 8.09 8.10
CA GLY A 378 -9.86 6.65 7.95
C GLY A 378 -11.31 6.15 7.99
N CYS A 379 -12.16 6.69 8.86
CA CYS A 379 -13.59 6.33 8.90
C CYS A 379 -14.27 6.59 7.56
N VAL A 380 -14.01 7.76 6.96
CA VAL A 380 -14.55 8.10 5.63
C VAL A 380 -13.98 7.19 4.54
N PHE A 381 -12.69 6.83 4.62
CA PHE A 381 -12.05 5.97 3.63
C PHE A 381 -12.56 4.52 3.67
N MET A 382 -12.86 4.00 4.87
CA MET A 382 -13.17 2.59 5.08
C MET A 382 -14.67 2.26 5.00
N SER A 383 -15.54 3.28 5.03
CA SER A 383 -16.98 3.12 4.82
C SER A 383 -17.36 3.05 3.35
N HIS A 384 -18.37 2.23 3.04
CA HIS A 384 -18.96 2.16 1.71
C HIS A 384 -20.03 3.24 1.47
N THR A 385 -20.65 3.76 2.54
CA THR A 385 -21.67 4.82 2.47
C THR A 385 -21.28 6.04 3.29
N LEU A 386 -21.82 7.21 2.92
CA LEU A 386 -21.60 8.44 3.71
C LEU A 386 -22.29 8.35 5.08
N ASP A 387 -23.46 7.72 5.14
CA ASP A 387 -24.21 7.52 6.39
C ASP A 387 -23.43 6.60 7.34
N GLY A 388 -22.85 5.51 6.83
CA GLY A 388 -21.99 4.62 7.61
C GLY A 388 -20.74 5.32 8.14
N ALA A 389 -20.14 6.22 7.34
CA ALA A 389 -19.01 7.04 7.77
C ALA A 389 -19.41 8.05 8.86
N TRP A 390 -20.59 8.67 8.71
CA TRP A 390 -21.12 9.62 9.68
C TRP A 390 -21.48 8.95 11.01
N ASN A 391 -22.17 7.81 10.97
CA ASN A 391 -22.47 6.98 12.13
C ASN A 391 -21.21 6.60 12.92
N MET A 392 -20.11 6.30 12.23
CA MET A 392 -18.82 6.03 12.86
C MET A 392 -18.29 7.24 13.63
N ILE A 393 -18.34 8.43 13.02
CA ILE A 393 -17.85 9.67 13.63
C ILE A 393 -18.73 10.08 14.82
N GLU A 394 -20.06 9.96 14.71
CA GLU A 394 -21.00 10.21 15.81
C GLU A 394 -20.81 9.23 16.97
N GLY A 395 -20.61 7.95 16.65
CA GLY A 395 -20.27 6.92 17.61
C GLY A 395 -18.99 7.29 18.38
N MET A 396 -17.90 7.62 17.67
CA MET A 396 -16.64 8.04 18.28
C MET A 396 -16.78 9.28 19.18
N ALA A 397 -17.71 10.18 18.87
CA ALA A 397 -18.03 11.36 19.67
C ALA A 397 -18.89 11.05 20.93
N GLY A 398 -19.44 9.84 21.03
CA GLY A 398 -20.22 9.37 22.17
C GLY A 398 -21.72 9.63 22.08
N PHE A 399 -22.23 10.13 20.95
CA PHE A 399 -23.65 10.45 20.78
C PHE A 399 -24.55 9.21 20.79
N ASN A 400 -23.98 8.03 20.49
CA ASN A 400 -24.69 6.75 20.46
C ASN A 400 -24.49 5.92 21.76
N GLY A 401 -24.04 6.55 22.84
CA GLY A 401 -23.73 5.89 24.11
C GLY A 401 -22.27 5.49 24.26
N LEU A 402 -21.86 5.09 25.47
CA LEU A 402 -20.45 4.98 25.85
C LEU A 402 -19.83 3.59 25.67
N GLY A 403 -20.62 2.51 25.71
CA GLY A 403 -20.09 1.16 25.64
C GLY A 403 -21.16 0.09 25.82
N LYS A 404 -21.43 -0.68 24.77
CA LYS A 404 -22.17 -1.95 24.87
C LYS A 404 -21.33 -3.04 24.19
N PRO A 405 -21.26 -4.26 24.75
CA PRO A 405 -20.65 -5.37 24.03
C PRO A 405 -21.37 -5.56 22.70
N GLN A 406 -20.68 -5.28 21.60
CA GLN A 406 -21.12 -5.70 20.27
C GLN A 406 -20.63 -7.12 20.03
N ILE A 407 -21.37 -7.89 19.24
CA ILE A 407 -20.96 -9.23 18.87
C ILE A 407 -19.74 -9.11 17.95
N LEU A 408 -18.55 -9.21 18.53
CA LEU A 408 -17.28 -9.23 17.82
C LEU A 408 -16.79 -10.67 17.67
N PRO A 409 -16.25 -11.04 16.51
CA PRO A 409 -15.66 -12.36 16.34
C PRO A 409 -14.40 -12.50 17.20
N SER A 410 -14.23 -13.63 17.87
CA SER A 410 -12.98 -13.92 18.58
C SER A 410 -11.87 -14.28 17.61
N ILE A 411 -10.64 -13.83 17.90
CA ILE A 411 -9.44 -14.18 17.13
C ILE A 411 -8.71 -15.39 17.72
N LEU A 412 -9.16 -15.89 18.88
CA LEU A 412 -8.57 -17.04 19.57
C LEU A 412 -8.87 -18.34 18.80
N PRO A 413 -7.91 -19.27 18.76
CA PRO A 413 -8.11 -20.55 18.08
C PRO A 413 -9.10 -21.43 18.85
N ALA A 414 -9.85 -22.27 18.14
CA ALA A 414 -10.89 -23.13 18.72
C ALA A 414 -10.44 -23.97 19.93
N PRO A 415 -9.22 -24.56 19.98
CA PRO A 415 -8.77 -25.29 21.16
C PRO A 415 -8.65 -24.42 22.42
N LEU A 416 -8.23 -23.16 22.26
CA LEU A 416 -8.15 -22.22 23.38
C LEU A 416 -9.53 -21.79 23.83
N MET A 417 -10.46 -21.58 22.89
CA MET A 417 -11.86 -21.32 23.21
C MET A 417 -12.51 -22.49 23.94
N MET A 418 -12.23 -23.73 23.52
CA MET A 418 -12.71 -24.94 24.20
C MET A 418 -12.14 -25.06 25.61
N LEU A 419 -10.87 -24.66 25.80
CA LEU A 419 -10.26 -24.62 27.14
C LEU A 419 -10.89 -23.54 28.03
N ILE A 420 -11.15 -22.35 27.49
CA ILE A 420 -11.85 -21.27 28.22
C ILE A 420 -13.23 -21.74 28.64
N ASP A 421 -13.99 -22.35 27.72
CA ASP A 421 -15.31 -22.92 28.00
C ASP A 421 -15.23 -23.98 29.11
N LEU A 422 -14.30 -24.93 29.01
CA LEU A 422 -14.09 -25.97 30.03
C LEU A 422 -13.73 -25.39 31.41
N LEU A 423 -12.92 -24.33 31.47
CA LEU A 423 -12.43 -23.76 32.74
C LEU A 423 -13.39 -22.75 33.37
N THR A 424 -14.17 -22.04 32.55
CA THR A 424 -14.98 -20.89 33.01
C THR A 424 -16.47 -21.08 32.80
N GLY A 425 -16.89 -22.08 32.02
CA GLY A 425 -18.27 -22.29 31.57
C GLY A 425 -18.74 -21.27 30.53
N ILE A 426 -17.86 -20.39 30.03
CA ILE A 426 -18.22 -19.36 29.05
C ILE A 426 -18.04 -19.93 27.65
N SER A 427 -19.18 -20.13 26.96
CA SER A 427 -19.17 -20.61 25.58
C SER A 427 -18.51 -19.60 24.63
N ALA A 428 -18.04 -20.06 23.47
CA ALA A 428 -17.46 -19.16 22.46
C ALA A 428 -18.42 -18.06 21.99
N ARG A 429 -19.73 -18.34 22.00
CA ARG A 429 -20.76 -17.37 21.66
C ARG A 429 -20.92 -16.30 22.74
N GLU A 430 -20.94 -16.70 24.02
CA GLU A 430 -21.01 -15.76 25.16
C GLU A 430 -19.74 -14.93 25.26
N TRP A 431 -18.57 -15.53 24.98
CA TRP A 431 -17.31 -14.82 24.91
C TRP A 431 -17.31 -13.72 23.83
N SER A 432 -17.84 -14.06 22.65
CA SER A 432 -17.92 -13.14 21.50
C SER A 432 -18.97 -12.05 21.68
N ALA A 433 -20.09 -12.38 22.34
CA ALA A 433 -21.17 -11.46 22.67
C ALA A 433 -20.90 -10.62 23.94
N GLY A 434 -19.93 -11.04 24.76
CA GLY A 434 -19.52 -10.37 25.99
C GLY A 434 -18.28 -9.49 25.80
N TRP A 435 -17.56 -9.28 26.90
CA TRP A 435 -16.36 -8.44 26.94
C TRP A 435 -15.09 -9.14 26.44
N GLY A 436 -15.13 -10.46 26.23
CA GLY A 436 -13.97 -11.26 25.86
C GLY A 436 -13.35 -10.82 24.53
N SER A 437 -14.13 -10.83 23.46
CA SER A 437 -13.73 -10.37 22.13
C SER A 437 -13.34 -8.88 22.10
N THR A 438 -14.00 -8.06 22.92
CA THR A 438 -13.69 -6.64 23.09
C THR A 438 -12.30 -6.45 23.71
N PHE A 439 -11.98 -7.21 24.75
CA PHE A 439 -10.66 -7.18 25.40
C PHE A 439 -9.55 -7.69 24.47
N GLU A 440 -9.81 -8.74 23.68
CA GLU A 440 -8.90 -9.20 22.63
C GLU A 440 -8.59 -8.06 21.64
N ALA A 441 -9.62 -7.39 21.13
CA ALA A 441 -9.48 -6.30 20.18
C ALA A 441 -8.65 -5.14 20.75
N MET A 442 -8.98 -4.68 21.96
CA MET A 442 -8.26 -3.60 22.62
C MET A 442 -6.79 -3.94 22.89
N THR A 443 -6.52 -5.18 23.32
CA THR A 443 -5.15 -5.66 23.58
C THR A 443 -4.34 -5.67 22.28
N LEU A 444 -4.92 -6.17 21.19
CA LEU A 444 -4.26 -6.21 19.90
C LEU A 444 -4.03 -4.81 19.33
N ILE A 445 -5.02 -3.92 19.42
CA ILE A 445 -4.90 -2.51 19.02
C ILE A 445 -3.76 -1.83 19.78
N LEU A 446 -3.70 -2.01 21.11
CA LEU A 446 -2.65 -1.44 21.94
C LEU A 446 -1.26 -1.95 21.53
N LEU A 447 -1.11 -3.27 21.36
CA LEU A 447 0.14 -3.87 20.92
C LEU A 447 0.58 -3.32 19.55
N ALA A 448 -0.34 -3.25 18.60
CA ALA A 448 -0.10 -2.72 17.26
C ALA A 448 0.30 -1.24 17.27
N TRP A 449 -0.31 -0.41 18.13
CA TRP A 449 0.09 0.97 18.36
C TRP A 449 1.49 1.10 18.94
N VAL A 450 1.82 0.30 19.97
CA VAL A 450 3.16 0.30 20.57
C VAL A 450 4.21 -0.09 19.54
N ILE A 451 3.94 -1.11 18.72
CA ILE A 451 4.84 -1.52 17.63
C ILE A 451 5.01 -0.38 16.61
N SER A 452 3.92 0.22 16.13
CA SER A 452 3.97 1.23 15.06
C SER A 452 4.62 2.55 15.52
N ALA A 453 4.39 2.97 16.77
CA ALA A 453 4.90 4.22 17.33
C ALA A 453 6.32 4.10 17.89
N CYS A 454 6.70 2.96 18.47
CA CYS A 454 7.97 2.82 19.18
C CYS A 454 9.02 2.05 18.36
N ALA A 455 8.64 0.93 17.72
CA ALA A 455 9.61 0.03 17.10
C ALA A 455 10.33 0.67 15.89
N PRO A 456 11.57 0.29 15.60
CA PRO A 456 12.19 0.57 14.31
C PRO A 456 11.40 -0.12 13.19
N ASN A 457 11.32 0.50 12.01
CA ASN A 457 10.70 -0.17 10.87
C ASN A 457 11.60 -1.27 10.28
N SER A 458 11.00 -2.16 9.50
CA SER A 458 11.64 -3.28 8.80
C SER A 458 12.88 -2.88 8.01
N ILE A 459 12.82 -1.73 7.33
CA ILE A 459 13.92 -1.20 6.53
C ILE A 459 15.06 -0.66 7.40
N GLN A 460 14.75 -0.03 8.55
CA GLN A 460 15.73 0.39 9.54
C GLN A 460 16.43 -0.82 10.20
N LEU A 461 15.68 -1.85 10.57
CA LEU A 461 16.23 -3.09 11.13
C LEU A 461 17.29 -3.68 10.22
N LEU A 462 17.01 -3.78 8.91
CA LEU A 462 17.90 -4.37 7.92
C LEU A 462 18.76 -3.33 7.17
N GLY A 463 18.91 -2.11 7.71
CA GLY A 463 19.53 -0.96 7.04
C GLY A 463 20.94 -1.23 6.49
N ARG A 464 21.73 -2.06 7.18
CA ARG A 464 23.09 -2.49 6.75
C ARG A 464 23.09 -3.15 5.38
N TYR A 465 22.04 -3.89 5.04
CA TYR A 465 21.93 -4.62 3.78
C TYR A 465 21.38 -3.77 2.63
N ARG A 466 20.95 -2.53 2.92
CA ARG A 466 20.33 -1.59 1.98
C ARG A 466 19.25 -2.30 1.14
N PRO A 467 18.18 -2.79 1.78
CA PRO A 467 17.23 -3.68 1.12
C PRO A 467 16.35 -2.99 0.08
N VAL A 468 16.24 -1.66 0.15
CA VAL A 468 15.44 -0.84 -0.76
C VAL A 468 16.31 0.16 -1.51
N GLN A 469 15.82 0.60 -2.66
CA GLN A 469 16.43 1.68 -3.41
C GLN A 469 16.03 3.01 -2.79
N ASP A 470 17.03 3.86 -2.57
CA ASP A 470 16.79 5.23 -2.14
C ASP A 470 16.36 6.09 -3.32
N SER A 471 15.06 6.33 -3.44
CA SER A 471 14.48 7.31 -4.35
C SER A 471 14.13 8.63 -3.66
N THR A 472 14.45 8.77 -2.36
CA THR A 472 13.98 9.87 -1.52
C THR A 472 14.91 11.08 -1.57
N ASN A 473 14.99 11.73 -2.73
CA ASN A 473 15.44 13.14 -2.86
C ASN A 473 14.50 14.14 -2.12
N LEU A 474 13.78 13.70 -1.08
CA LEU A 474 12.66 14.40 -0.43
C LEU A 474 12.69 14.32 1.10
N LEU A 475 13.45 13.40 1.71
CA LEU A 475 14.04 13.69 3.02
C LEU A 475 15.13 14.74 2.70
N HIS A 476 15.09 15.92 3.32
CA HIS A 476 15.88 17.09 2.94
C HIS A 476 17.29 16.80 2.37
N ALA A 477 17.66 17.58 1.34
CA ALA A 477 18.93 17.52 0.62
C ALA A 477 20.11 16.97 1.45
N GLY A 478 20.69 15.86 0.99
CA GLY A 478 22.05 15.45 1.33
C GLY A 478 22.22 14.37 2.38
N GLN A 479 21.16 13.86 3.02
CA GLN A 479 21.29 12.73 3.93
C GLN A 479 20.06 11.82 3.83
N VAL A 480 20.20 10.71 3.10
CA VAL A 480 19.73 9.45 3.70
C VAL A 480 20.32 9.49 5.11
N PRO A 481 19.57 9.28 6.20
CA PRO A 481 20.25 8.69 7.35
C PRO A 481 20.99 7.51 6.72
N LYS A 482 22.34 7.46 6.77
CA LYS A 482 23.05 6.19 6.60
C LYS A 482 22.24 5.27 7.47
N LEU A 483 21.31 4.43 6.97
CA LEU A 483 20.29 3.80 7.81
C LEU A 483 21.11 2.88 8.70
N PRO A 484 21.52 3.32 9.92
CA PRO A 484 22.41 2.52 10.70
C PRO A 484 21.51 1.34 11.05
N GLY A 485 21.98 0.12 10.79
CA GLY A 485 21.28 -1.03 11.35
C GLY A 485 21.02 -0.73 12.83
N VAL A 486 19.84 -1.08 13.32
CA VAL A 486 19.52 -0.82 14.73
C VAL A 486 20.54 -1.58 15.57
N GLU A 487 21.22 -0.87 16.47
CA GLU A 487 22.19 -1.43 17.39
C GLU A 487 21.60 -1.44 18.81
N TRP A 488 21.79 -2.55 19.51
CA TRP A 488 21.43 -2.71 20.91
C TRP A 488 22.66 -3.20 21.68
N ARG A 489 23.08 -2.44 22.70
CA ARG A 489 24.32 -2.67 23.47
C ARG A 489 25.57 -2.86 22.58
N GLY A 490 25.68 -2.09 21.50
CA GLY A 490 26.79 -2.16 20.55
C GLY A 490 26.77 -3.37 19.61
N GLN A 491 25.77 -4.26 19.72
CA GLN A 491 25.54 -5.36 18.78
C GLN A 491 24.38 -5.05 17.84
N GLN A 492 24.47 -5.52 16.59
CA GLN A 492 23.40 -5.30 15.62
C GLN A 492 22.20 -6.20 15.91
N VAL A 493 21.01 -5.59 15.94
CA VAL A 493 19.75 -6.29 16.21
C VAL A 493 19.44 -7.28 15.08
N ALA A 494 19.71 -6.93 13.82
CA ALA A 494 19.49 -7.79 12.66
C ALA A 494 20.81 -8.25 12.04
N ALA A 495 21.42 -9.27 12.65
CA ALA A 495 22.63 -9.91 12.16
C ALA A 495 22.38 -11.41 11.92
N PRO A 496 23.05 -12.04 10.93
CA PRO A 496 22.98 -13.47 10.72
C PRO A 496 23.60 -14.17 11.94
N GLY A 497 22.76 -14.86 12.71
CA GLY A 497 23.14 -15.56 13.92
C GLY A 497 22.00 -16.45 14.42
N GLY A 498 22.31 -17.40 15.30
CA GLY A 498 21.34 -18.40 15.78
C GLY A 498 20.08 -17.77 16.38
N PHE A 499 20.23 -16.71 17.17
CA PHE A 499 19.09 -15.99 17.78
C PHE A 499 18.13 -15.40 16.74
N TRP A 500 18.65 -14.71 15.72
CA TRP A 500 17.83 -14.14 14.66
C TRP A 500 17.13 -15.22 13.83
N THR A 501 17.85 -16.29 13.49
CA THR A 501 17.30 -17.41 12.74
C THR A 501 16.17 -18.10 13.51
N LEU A 502 16.36 -18.38 14.81
CA LEU A 502 15.33 -18.96 15.67
C LEU A 502 14.12 -18.04 15.79
N GLY A 503 14.34 -16.73 15.99
CA GLY A 503 13.26 -15.75 16.04
C GLY A 503 12.45 -15.67 14.75
N MET A 504 13.12 -15.62 13.59
CA MET A 504 12.44 -15.61 12.29
C MET A 504 11.74 -16.93 11.97
N ALA A 505 12.34 -18.07 12.33
CA ALA A 505 11.70 -19.38 12.18
C ALA A 505 10.43 -19.46 13.05
N PHE A 506 10.48 -18.99 14.29
CA PHE A 506 9.32 -18.94 15.17
C PHE A 506 8.19 -18.08 14.59
N VAL A 507 8.50 -16.86 14.15
CA VAL A 507 7.51 -15.97 13.51
C VAL A 507 6.94 -16.60 12.24
N PHE A 508 7.77 -17.20 11.39
CA PHE A 508 7.31 -17.87 10.18
C PHE A 508 6.40 -19.06 10.48
N THR A 509 6.76 -19.89 11.46
CA THR A 509 5.90 -21.01 11.92
C THR A 509 4.56 -20.51 12.41
N LEU A 510 4.51 -19.45 13.23
CA LEU A 510 3.24 -18.85 13.64
C LEU A 510 2.40 -18.36 12.45
N CYS A 511 3.03 -17.74 11.45
CA CYS A 511 2.34 -17.33 10.23
C CYS A 511 1.77 -18.54 9.48
N VAL A 512 2.54 -19.60 9.30
CA VAL A 512 2.11 -20.82 8.60
C VAL A 512 0.96 -21.49 9.36
N LEU A 513 1.06 -21.64 10.68
CA LEU A 513 -0.01 -22.19 11.51
C LEU A 513 -1.29 -21.37 11.38
N ARG A 514 -1.19 -20.03 11.38
CA ARG A 514 -2.34 -19.14 11.20
C ARG A 514 -2.95 -19.22 9.79
N ILE A 515 -2.12 -19.34 8.75
CA ILE A 515 -2.59 -19.54 7.36
C ILE A 515 -3.28 -20.91 7.21
N LEU A 516 -2.80 -21.94 7.91
CA LEU A 516 -3.42 -23.26 7.91
C LEU A 516 -4.72 -23.31 8.73
N SER A 517 -4.81 -22.52 9.81
CA SER A 517 -6.01 -22.46 10.65
C SER A 517 -7.12 -21.61 10.04
N ASN A 518 -6.78 -20.62 9.20
CA ASN A 518 -7.73 -19.71 8.56
C ASN A 518 -7.61 -19.79 7.04
N ALA A 519 -8.65 -20.28 6.36
CA ALA A 519 -8.74 -20.23 4.91
C ALA A 519 -8.66 -18.77 4.42
N ALA A 520 -7.54 -18.40 3.82
CA ALA A 520 -7.25 -17.18 3.04
C ALA A 520 -7.98 -15.88 3.48
N SER A 521 -7.30 -15.03 4.24
CA SER A 521 -7.71 -13.63 4.42
C SER A 521 -7.49 -12.85 3.12
N PRO A 522 -8.51 -12.16 2.56
CA PRO A 522 -8.33 -11.34 1.37
C PRO A 522 -7.35 -10.18 1.61
N PHE A 523 -6.79 -9.65 0.54
CA PHE A 523 -6.01 -8.41 0.61
C PHE A 523 -6.99 -7.22 0.59
N ASN A 524 -7.07 -6.49 1.70
CA ASN A 524 -8.17 -5.53 1.92
C ASN A 524 -8.14 -4.34 0.97
N TYR A 525 -6.98 -4.04 0.37
CA TYR A 525 -6.80 -2.88 -0.53
C TYR A 525 -7.77 -2.84 -1.73
N TYR A 526 -8.31 -3.99 -2.16
CA TYR A 526 -9.19 -4.08 -3.34
C TYR A 526 -10.68 -4.33 -3.02
N ASN A 527 -11.04 -4.38 -1.73
CA ASN A 527 -12.42 -4.70 -1.30
C ASN A 527 -13.29 -3.46 -1.04
N TYR A 528 -12.85 -2.26 -1.45
CA TYR A 528 -13.54 -0.99 -1.22
C TYR A 528 -13.97 -0.29 -2.51
#